data_AF-A0A5N8HHJ2-F1
#
_entry.id   AF-A0A5N8HHJ2-F1
#
_cell.length_a   1.000
_cell.length_b   1.000
_cell.length_c   1.000
_cell.angle_alpha   90.00
_cell.angle_beta   90.00
_cell.angle_gamma   90.00
#
_symmetry.space_group_name_H-M   'P 1'
#
loop_
_entity.id
_entity.type
_entity.pdbx_description
1 polymer ?
#
loop_
_entity_poly.entity_id
_entity_poly.type
_entity_poly.pdbx_seq_one_letter_code
_entity_poly.pdbx_strand_id
1 'polypeptide(L)'
;MKLSRRSFMKANAVAAAAAAAGLSVPGVARAVVGQQEAIKWDKAPCRFCGTGCGVLVGTQQGRVVACQGDPDAPVNRGLNCIKGYFLPKIMYGKDRLTQPLLRMKNGKYDKEGEFTPITWDQAFDVMEEKFKTALKEKGPESIGMFGSGQWTIWEGYAASKL
;
A
#
# COMPACT_ATOMS: atom_id res chain seq x y z
N MET A 1 6.42 3.92 24.56
CA MET A 1 7.19 4.01 25.83
C MET A 1 7.82 2.63 26.10
N LYS A 2 9.15 2.49 26.17
CA LYS A 2 9.81 1.17 26.39
C LYS A 2 9.47 0.65 27.79
N LEU A 3 8.84 -0.51 27.89
CA LEU A 3 8.60 -1.20 29.16
C LEU A 3 9.94 -1.62 29.77
N SER A 4 10.28 -1.06 30.94
CA SER A 4 11.45 -1.49 31.70
C SER A 4 11.15 -2.81 32.44
N ARG A 5 12.17 -3.67 32.64
CA ARG A 5 12.03 -4.91 33.43
C ARG A 5 11.43 -4.64 34.81
N ARG A 6 11.79 -3.51 35.42
CA ARG A 6 11.25 -3.05 36.71
C ARG A 6 9.76 -2.72 36.64
N SER A 7 9.31 -2.03 35.59
CA SER A 7 7.89 -1.70 35.40
C SER A 7 7.06 -2.96 35.18
N PHE A 8 7.59 -3.93 34.43
CA PHE A 8 6.95 -5.23 34.21
C PHE A 8 6.81 -6.03 35.51
N MET A 9 7.87 -6.11 36.33
CA MET A 9 7.80 -6.80 37.62
C MET A 9 6.80 -6.15 38.58
N LYS A 10 6.74 -4.81 38.62
CA LYS A 10 5.74 -4.10 39.43
C LYS A 10 4.31 -4.39 38.98
N ALA A 11 4.05 -4.40 37.68
CA ALA A 11 2.72 -4.71 37.13
C ALA A 11 2.29 -6.14 37.47
N ASN A 12 3.19 -7.12 37.36
CA ASN A 12 2.90 -8.51 37.72
C ASN A 12 2.68 -8.70 39.22
N ALA A 13 3.47 -8.02 40.07
CA ALA A 13 3.27 -8.08 41.52
C ALA A 13 1.90 -7.53 41.93
N VAL A 14 1.48 -6.40 41.34
CA VAL A 14 0.15 -5.82 41.56
C VAL A 14 -0.96 -6.76 41.07
N ALA A 15 -0.82 -7.35 39.88
CA ALA A 15 -1.79 -8.33 39.38
C ALA A 15 -1.91 -9.56 40.29
N ALA A 16 -0.79 -10.14 40.74
CA ALA A 16 -0.79 -11.32 41.59
C ALA A 16 -1.44 -11.05 42.95
N ALA A 17 -1.11 -9.92 43.58
CA ALA A 17 -1.71 -9.52 44.86
C ALA A 17 -3.21 -9.27 44.74
N ALA A 18 -3.65 -8.60 43.67
CA ALA A 18 -5.06 -8.33 43.45
C ALA A 18 -5.85 -9.62 43.13
N ALA A 19 -5.29 -10.52 42.33
CA ALA A 19 -5.90 -11.82 42.05
C ALA A 19 -6.07 -12.65 43.34
N ALA A 20 -5.05 -12.69 44.21
CA ALA A 20 -5.14 -13.36 45.50
C ALA A 20 -6.19 -12.72 46.43
N ALA A 21 -6.39 -11.40 46.32
CA ALA A 21 -7.39 -10.65 47.09
C ALA A 21 -8.79 -10.63 46.45
N GLY A 22 -8.99 -11.28 45.29
CA GLY A 22 -10.26 -11.24 44.56
C GLY A 22 -10.63 -9.86 43.99
N LEU A 23 -9.66 -8.96 43.87
CA LEU A 23 -9.83 -7.60 43.36
C LEU A 23 -9.49 -7.52 41.87
N SER A 24 -10.30 -6.81 41.10
CA SER A 24 -9.95 -6.45 39.73
C SER A 24 -9.08 -5.19 39.73
N VAL A 25 -7.96 -5.22 38.99
CA VAL A 25 -7.12 -4.01 38.79
C VAL A 25 -7.33 -3.49 37.38
N PRO A 26 -8.01 -2.35 37.21
CA PRO A 26 -8.12 -1.70 35.91
C PRO A 26 -6.71 -1.33 35.40
N GLY A 27 -6.35 -1.80 34.21
CA GLY A 27 -5.14 -1.34 33.50
C GLY A 27 -3.90 -2.24 33.57
N VAL A 28 -3.87 -3.32 34.37
CA VAL A 28 -2.71 -4.25 34.35
C VAL A 28 -2.59 -4.97 33.00
N ALA A 29 -3.71 -5.32 32.36
CA ALA A 29 -3.72 -5.86 31.00
C ALA A 29 -3.11 -4.88 29.97
N ARG A 30 -3.34 -3.56 30.12
CA ARG A 30 -2.75 -2.53 29.25
C ARG A 30 -1.24 -2.37 29.44
N ALA A 31 -0.73 -2.60 30.65
CA ALA A 31 0.71 -2.52 30.93
C ALA A 31 1.48 -3.71 30.33
N VAL A 32 0.85 -4.87 30.17
CA VAL A 32 1.48 -6.10 29.65
C VAL A 32 1.42 -6.19 28.13
N VAL A 33 0.36 -5.69 27.49
CA VAL A 33 0.16 -5.80 26.03
C VAL A 33 0.87 -4.68 25.24
N GLY A 34 1.46 -3.70 25.93
CA GLY A 34 1.98 -2.50 25.30
C GLY A 34 0.86 -1.59 24.79
N GLN A 35 1.13 -0.29 24.66
CA GLN A 35 0.21 0.59 23.94
C GLN A 35 0.24 0.17 22.46
N GLN A 36 -0.80 -0.51 21.98
CA GLN A 36 -1.02 -0.61 20.55
C GLN A 36 -1.11 0.82 19.98
N GLU A 37 -0.28 1.13 18.99
CA GLU A 37 -0.37 2.41 18.28
C GLU A 37 -1.79 2.59 17.77
N ALA A 38 -2.38 3.78 17.98
CA ALA A 38 -3.72 4.04 17.50
C ALA A 38 -3.78 3.93 15.97
N ILE A 39 -4.90 3.42 15.45
CA ILE A 39 -5.16 3.42 14.02
C ILE A 39 -5.40 4.87 13.58
N LYS A 40 -4.61 5.35 12.62
CA LYS A 40 -4.81 6.64 11.96
C LYS A 40 -5.80 6.46 10.82
N TRP A 41 -6.84 7.28 10.76
CA TRP A 41 -7.86 7.24 9.72
C TRP A 41 -7.75 8.43 8.78
N ASP A 42 -7.63 8.17 7.49
CA ASP A 42 -7.58 9.19 6.44
C ASP A 42 -8.67 8.94 5.40
N LYS A 43 -9.16 10.01 4.75
CA LYS A 43 -10.19 9.91 3.69
C LYS A 43 -9.55 9.57 2.35
N ALA A 44 -10.19 8.70 1.58
CA ALA A 44 -9.82 8.41 0.19
C ALA A 44 -11.06 8.04 -0.64
N PRO A 45 -11.03 8.19 -1.97
CA PRO A 45 -12.02 7.56 -2.83
C PRO A 45 -11.77 6.03 -2.91
N CYS A 46 -12.85 5.26 -3.05
CA CYS A 46 -12.77 3.83 -3.33
C CYS A 46 -12.01 3.58 -4.65
N ARG A 47 -11.08 2.61 -4.65
CA ARG A 47 -10.18 2.33 -5.79
C ARG A 47 -10.87 1.66 -6.99
N PHE A 48 -12.16 1.33 -6.91
CA PHE A 48 -12.82 0.48 -7.90
C PHE A 48 -13.63 1.24 -8.97
N CYS A 49 -14.96 1.23 -8.88
CA CYS A 49 -15.83 1.70 -9.96
C CYS A 49 -16.10 3.21 -9.89
N GLY A 50 -16.64 3.75 -10.99
CA GLY A 50 -16.95 5.18 -11.14
C GLY A 50 -18.06 5.73 -10.23
N THR A 51 -18.66 4.92 -9.37
CA THR A 51 -19.61 5.40 -8.34
C THR A 51 -18.92 6.38 -7.38
N GLY A 52 -17.64 6.17 -7.08
CA GLY A 52 -16.86 7.12 -6.28
C GLY A 52 -17.22 7.16 -4.79
N CYS A 53 -17.52 6.01 -4.17
CA CYS A 53 -17.75 5.94 -2.72
C CYS A 53 -16.57 6.54 -1.94
N GLY A 54 -16.85 7.40 -0.96
CA GLY A 54 -15.84 7.86 -0.01
C GLY A 54 -15.58 6.79 1.05
N VAL A 55 -14.30 6.59 1.41
CA VAL A 55 -13.89 5.61 2.42
C VAL A 55 -12.93 6.23 3.43
N LEU A 56 -12.96 5.68 4.65
CA LEU A 56 -11.95 5.91 5.68
C LEU A 56 -10.96 4.74 5.65
N VAL A 57 -9.68 5.06 5.47
CA VAL A 57 -8.58 4.11 5.41
C VAL A 57 -7.83 4.12 6.73
N GLY A 58 -7.86 3.00 7.44
CA GLY A 58 -7.19 2.83 8.73
C GLY A 58 -5.77 2.31 8.55
N THR A 59 -4.78 3.11 8.97
CA THR A 59 -3.36 2.77 8.92
C THR A 59 -2.77 2.57 10.31
N GLN A 60 -1.90 1.58 10.45
CA GLN A 60 -1.15 1.26 11.67
C GLN A 60 0.18 0.63 11.27
N GLN A 61 1.28 1.05 11.89
CA GLN A 61 2.63 0.52 11.62
C GLN A 61 2.99 0.49 10.11
N GLY A 62 2.64 1.56 9.39
CA GLY A 62 2.92 1.70 7.95
C GLY A 62 2.11 0.78 7.04
N ARG A 63 1.04 0.14 7.55
CA ARG A 63 0.17 -0.75 6.76
C ARG A 63 -1.29 -0.31 6.87
N VAL A 64 -2.05 -0.53 5.80
CA VAL A 64 -3.51 -0.43 5.83
C VAL A 64 -4.05 -1.68 6.50
N VAL A 65 -4.74 -1.50 7.62
CA VAL A 65 -5.28 -2.59 8.44
C VAL A 65 -6.80 -2.67 8.39
N ALA A 66 -7.47 -1.57 8.03
CA ALA A 66 -8.93 -1.50 7.98
C ALA A 66 -9.42 -0.51 6.92
N CYS A 67 -10.66 -0.70 6.47
CA CYS A 67 -11.38 0.24 5.62
C CYS A 67 -12.87 0.20 5.96
N GLN A 68 -13.52 1.35 5.95
CA GLN A 68 -14.97 1.48 6.12
C GLN A 68 -15.50 2.57 5.19
N GLY A 69 -16.81 2.59 4.94
CA GLY A 69 -17.42 3.70 4.20
C GLY A 69 -17.37 4.97 5.05
N ASP A 70 -17.11 6.11 4.41
CA ASP A 70 -17.14 7.41 5.08
C ASP A 70 -18.62 7.83 5.31
N PRO A 71 -19.09 7.99 6.57
CA PRO A 71 -20.45 8.44 6.86
C PRO A 71 -20.77 9.82 6.29
N ASP A 72 -19.76 10.69 6.18
CA ASP A 72 -19.92 12.05 5.68
C ASP A 72 -19.91 12.12 4.14
N ALA A 73 -19.52 11.03 3.46
CA ALA A 73 -19.47 11.02 2.01
C ALA A 73 -20.89 10.96 1.42
N PRO A 74 -21.31 11.96 0.61
CA PRO A 74 -22.69 12.08 0.15
C PRO A 74 -23.13 10.94 -0.76
N VAL A 75 -22.18 10.32 -1.48
CA VAL A 75 -22.41 9.24 -2.44
C VAL A 75 -22.92 7.97 -1.75
N ASN A 76 -22.32 7.59 -0.63
CA ASN A 76 -22.51 6.27 -0.03
C ASN A 76 -22.91 6.29 1.45
N ARG A 77 -22.84 7.45 2.13
CA ARG A 77 -23.31 7.67 3.50
C ARG A 77 -22.90 6.55 4.48
N GLY A 78 -21.62 6.17 4.45
CA GLY A 78 -21.05 5.15 5.33
C GLY A 78 -21.12 3.71 4.81
N LEU A 79 -21.82 3.43 3.71
CA LEU A 79 -21.94 2.07 3.17
C LEU A 79 -20.88 1.77 2.11
N ASN A 80 -20.54 0.50 1.97
CA ASN A 80 -19.72 -0.03 0.88
C ASN A 80 -20.36 -1.30 0.29
N CYS A 81 -19.96 -1.66 -0.93
CA CYS A 81 -20.18 -3.01 -1.45
C CYS A 81 -19.03 -3.94 -1.03
N ILE A 82 -19.15 -5.24 -1.35
CA ILE A 82 -18.14 -6.25 -1.00
C ILE A 82 -16.71 -5.87 -1.45
N LYS A 83 -16.55 -5.26 -2.63
CA LYS A 83 -15.24 -4.81 -3.12
C LYS A 83 -14.64 -3.75 -2.19
N GLY A 84 -15.44 -2.77 -1.79
CA GLY A 84 -15.04 -1.67 -0.91
C GLY A 84 -14.62 -2.16 0.49
N TYR A 85 -15.37 -3.10 1.07
CA TYR A 85 -15.03 -3.66 2.39
C TYR A 85 -13.69 -4.42 2.42
N PHE A 86 -13.23 -4.92 1.27
CA PHE A 86 -11.97 -5.66 1.17
C PHE A 86 -10.79 -4.85 0.58
N LEU A 87 -10.94 -3.52 0.45
CA LEU A 87 -9.87 -2.62 0.00
C LEU A 87 -8.51 -2.84 0.71
N PRO A 88 -8.42 -3.09 2.04
CA PRO A 88 -7.14 -3.28 2.71
C PRO A 88 -6.28 -4.42 2.14
N LYS A 89 -6.87 -5.38 1.42
CA LYS A 89 -6.16 -6.56 0.93
C LYS A 89 -5.50 -6.37 -0.43
N ILE A 90 -5.97 -5.42 -1.24
CA ILE A 90 -5.60 -5.35 -2.67
C ILE A 90 -4.13 -5.02 -2.93
N MET A 91 -3.44 -4.44 -1.94
CA MET A 91 -2.03 -4.03 -2.05
C MET A 91 -1.04 -5.11 -1.59
N TYR A 92 -1.54 -6.24 -1.06
CA TYR A 92 -0.73 -7.22 -0.32
C TYR A 92 -0.79 -8.63 -0.92
N GLY A 93 -1.04 -8.76 -2.23
CA GLY A 93 -0.85 -10.01 -2.96
C GLY A 93 0.60 -10.50 -2.86
N LYS A 94 0.79 -11.82 -2.75
CA LYS A 94 2.12 -12.45 -2.58
C LYS A 94 3.05 -12.23 -3.77
N ASP A 95 2.46 -12.04 -4.95
CA ASP A 95 3.08 -11.89 -6.26
C ASP A 95 3.23 -10.43 -6.70
N ARG A 96 3.14 -9.47 -5.76
CA ARG A 96 3.35 -8.05 -6.07
C ARG A 96 4.73 -7.83 -6.68
N LEU A 97 4.77 -7.15 -7.83
CA LEU A 97 6.03 -6.74 -8.47
C LEU A 97 6.80 -5.81 -7.54
N THR A 98 8.07 -6.13 -7.29
CA THR A 98 8.96 -5.43 -6.34
C THR A 98 10.20 -4.85 -6.99
N GLN A 99 10.50 -5.24 -8.23
CA GLN A 99 11.68 -4.81 -8.98
C GLN A 99 11.34 -4.78 -10.48
N PRO A 100 12.02 -3.93 -11.27
CA PRO A 100 11.95 -4.00 -12.72
C PRO A 100 12.38 -5.38 -13.24
N LEU A 101 11.70 -5.85 -14.29
CA LEU A 101 11.98 -7.13 -14.94
C LEU A 101 12.23 -6.89 -16.43
N LEU A 102 13.33 -7.41 -16.95
CA LEU A 102 13.69 -7.32 -18.37
C LEU A 102 13.87 -8.72 -18.94
N ARG A 103 13.47 -8.93 -20.20
CA ARG A 103 13.74 -10.19 -20.90
C ARG A 103 15.21 -10.24 -21.28
N MET A 104 15.92 -11.24 -20.77
CA MET A 104 17.36 -11.38 -20.92
C MET A 104 17.73 -12.74 -21.50
N LYS A 105 18.72 -12.75 -22.39
CA LYS A 105 19.39 -13.97 -22.88
C LYS A 105 20.88 -13.66 -23.06
N ASN A 106 21.75 -14.52 -22.53
CA ASN A 106 23.21 -14.33 -22.58
C ASN A 106 23.68 -12.95 -22.04
N GLY A 107 23.07 -12.49 -20.94
CA GLY A 107 23.47 -11.25 -20.25
C GLY A 107 23.03 -9.94 -20.94
N LYS A 108 22.21 -10.01 -21.99
CA LYS A 108 21.69 -8.83 -22.71
C LYS A 108 20.19 -8.94 -22.96
N TYR A 109 19.56 -7.79 -23.27
CA TYR A 109 18.17 -7.75 -23.70
C TYR A 109 17.95 -8.66 -24.91
N ASP A 110 16.92 -9.50 -24.85
CA ASP A 110 16.48 -10.36 -25.94
C ASP A 110 14.95 -10.52 -25.87
N LYS A 111 14.27 -10.40 -27.01
CA LYS A 111 12.80 -10.47 -27.04
C LYS A 111 12.27 -11.86 -26.65
N GLU A 112 13.06 -12.90 -26.92
CA GLU A 112 12.78 -14.30 -26.59
C GLU A 112 13.48 -14.73 -25.29
N GLY A 113 13.98 -13.77 -24.50
CA GLY A 113 14.62 -14.01 -23.22
C GLY A 113 13.62 -14.22 -22.06
N GLU A 114 14.17 -14.71 -20.95
CA GLU A 114 13.44 -14.91 -19.69
C GLU A 114 13.44 -13.64 -18.85
N PHE A 115 12.36 -13.42 -18.07
CA PHE A 115 12.28 -12.26 -17.19
C PHE A 115 13.31 -12.37 -16.07
N THR A 116 14.23 -11.40 -16.06
CA THR A 116 15.31 -11.32 -15.09
C THR A 116 15.22 -9.98 -14.35
N PRO A 117 15.40 -9.96 -13.02
CA PRO A 117 15.51 -8.73 -12.24
C PRO A 117 16.61 -7.80 -12.72
N ILE A 118 16.31 -6.50 -12.81
CA ILE A 118 17.29 -5.46 -13.11
C ILE A 118 17.05 -4.22 -12.24
N THR A 119 17.99 -3.28 -12.27
CA THR A 119 17.85 -1.97 -11.59
C THR A 119 16.91 -1.03 -12.37
N TRP A 120 16.46 0.04 -11.71
CA TRP A 120 15.69 1.10 -12.37
C TRP A 120 16.49 1.83 -13.44
N ASP A 121 17.78 2.12 -13.20
CA ASP A 121 18.64 2.79 -14.18
C ASP A 121 18.77 1.95 -15.45
N GLN A 122 19.06 0.65 -15.32
CA GLN A 122 19.10 -0.27 -16.47
C GLN A 122 17.76 -0.35 -17.22
N ALA A 123 16.63 -0.30 -16.50
CA ALA A 123 15.32 -0.35 -17.13
C ALA A 123 15.08 0.90 -17.99
N PHE A 124 15.41 2.08 -17.45
CA PHE A 124 15.27 3.34 -18.17
C PHE A 124 16.30 3.49 -19.30
N ASP A 125 17.54 3.04 -19.14
CA ASP A 125 18.57 3.06 -20.20
C ASP A 125 18.11 2.28 -21.43
N VAL A 126 17.55 1.08 -21.22
CA VAL A 126 17.03 0.24 -22.32
C VAL A 126 15.80 0.90 -22.95
N MET A 127 14.89 1.47 -22.14
CA MET A 127 13.74 2.21 -22.68
C MET A 127 14.18 3.40 -23.52
N GLU A 128 15.14 4.19 -23.04
CA GLU A 128 15.72 5.33 -23.75
C GLU A 128 16.32 4.91 -25.09
N GLU A 129 17.16 3.87 -25.10
CA GLU A 129 17.79 3.34 -26.32
C GLU A 129 16.72 2.98 -27.38
N LYS A 130 15.68 2.24 -26.97
CA LYS A 130 14.62 1.79 -27.89
C LYS A 130 13.74 2.94 -28.36
N PHE A 131 13.38 3.87 -27.49
CA PHE A 131 12.60 5.06 -27.84
C PHE A 131 13.38 5.95 -28.82
N LYS A 132 14.65 6.26 -28.54
CA LYS A 132 15.50 7.06 -29.43
C LYS A 132 15.70 6.39 -30.80
N THR A 133 15.86 5.07 -30.83
CA THR A 133 15.97 4.31 -32.09
C THR A 133 14.67 4.43 -32.91
N ALA A 134 13.51 4.19 -32.30
CA ALA A 134 12.22 4.31 -32.98
C ALA A 134 11.96 5.74 -33.50
N LEU A 135 12.22 6.75 -32.66
CA LEU A 135 12.11 8.17 -33.05
C LEU A 135 12.98 8.50 -34.26
N LYS A 136 14.24 8.05 -34.25
CA LYS A 136 15.19 8.35 -35.33
C LYS A 136 14.82 7.66 -36.64
N GLU A 137 14.35 6.42 -36.58
CA GLU A 137 14.09 5.62 -37.78
C GLU A 137 12.70 5.86 -38.39
N LYS A 138 11.68 6.09 -37.56
CA LYS A 138 10.27 6.09 -37.97
C LYS A 138 9.48 7.32 -37.50
N GLY A 139 10.11 8.21 -36.75
CA GLY A 139 9.46 9.41 -36.22
C GLY A 139 8.53 9.13 -35.03
N PRO A 140 7.86 10.18 -34.51
CA PRO A 140 7.06 10.11 -33.29
C PRO A 140 5.84 9.19 -33.39
N GLU A 141 5.23 9.06 -34.58
CA GLU A 141 4.06 8.18 -34.81
C GLU A 141 4.37 6.67 -34.63
N SER A 142 5.65 6.31 -34.49
CA SER A 142 6.08 4.94 -34.19
C SER A 142 6.05 4.59 -32.70
N ILE A 143 5.77 5.56 -31.84
CA ILE A 143 5.69 5.42 -30.39
C ILE A 143 4.26 5.66 -29.95
N GLY A 144 3.80 4.85 -29.01
CA GLY A 144 2.49 5.00 -28.42
C GLY A 144 2.52 4.70 -26.93
N MET A 145 1.58 5.29 -26.22
CA MET A 145 1.32 5.03 -24.81
C MET A 145 -0.15 4.65 -24.66
N PHE A 146 -0.40 3.49 -24.05
CA PHE A 146 -1.75 3.05 -23.71
C PHE A 146 -2.00 3.28 -22.22
N GLY A 147 -2.76 4.33 -21.91
CA GLY A 147 -2.98 4.80 -20.54
C GLY A 147 -4.06 4.05 -19.77
N SER A 148 -4.60 4.70 -18.74
CA SER A 148 -5.68 4.13 -17.93
C SER A 148 -6.61 5.20 -17.36
N GLY A 149 -7.92 4.93 -17.35
CA GLY A 149 -8.89 5.71 -16.58
C GLY A 149 -8.77 5.56 -15.06
N GLN A 150 -7.84 4.69 -14.60
CA GLN A 150 -7.51 4.53 -13.19
C GLN A 150 -6.27 5.32 -12.77
N TRP A 151 -5.67 6.08 -13.69
CA TRP A 151 -4.68 7.08 -13.32
C TRP A 151 -5.30 8.14 -12.41
N THR A 152 -4.46 8.68 -11.54
CA THR A 152 -4.72 9.97 -10.94
C THR A 152 -4.74 11.06 -12.02
N ILE A 153 -5.37 12.19 -11.70
CA ILE A 153 -5.49 13.31 -12.64
C ILE A 153 -4.10 13.79 -13.10
N TRP A 154 -3.15 13.92 -12.16
CA TRP A 154 -1.81 14.42 -12.44
C TRP A 154 -0.95 13.41 -13.22
N GLU A 155 -1.11 12.10 -13.01
CA GLU A 155 -0.46 11.08 -13.85
C GLU A 155 -0.93 11.21 -15.30
N GLY A 156 -2.24 11.31 -15.52
CA GLY A 156 -2.79 11.50 -16.87
C GLY A 156 -2.29 12.79 -17.52
N TYR A 157 -2.28 13.90 -16.77
CA TYR A 157 -1.79 15.18 -17.29
C TYR A 157 -0.29 15.15 -17.63
N ALA A 158 0.54 14.57 -16.76
CA ALA A 158 1.97 14.43 -17.02
C ALA A 158 2.21 13.56 -18.26
N ALA A 159 1.48 12.47 -18.40
CA ALA A 159 1.57 11.56 -19.53
C ALA A 159 1.12 12.23 -20.84
N SER A 160 0.12 13.12 -20.84
CA SER A 160 -0.29 13.89 -22.01
C SER A 160 0.73 14.95 -22.45
N LYS A 161 1.68 15.32 -21.58
CA LYS A 161 2.73 16.30 -21.88
C LYS A 161 4.08 15.68 -22.24
N LEU A 162 4.26 14.40 -21.93
CA LEU A 162 5.48 13.63 -22.17
C LEU A 162 5.72 13.46 -23.66
#